data_AF-A0A1N7S372-F1
#
_entry.id   AF-A0A1N7S372-F1
#
_cell.length_a   1.000
_cell.length_b   1.000
_cell.length_c   1.000
_cell.angle_alpha   90.00
_cell.angle_beta   90.00
_cell.angle_gamma   90.00
#
_symmetry.space_group_name_H-M   'P 1'
#
loop_
_entity.id
_entity.type
_entity.pdbx_description
1 polymer ?
#
loop_
_entity_poly.entity_id
_entity_poly.type
_entity_poly.pdbx_seq_one_letter_code
_entity_poly.pdbx_strand_id
1 'polypeptide(L)'
;MKNFFDNKLAERYGYGIAVLIAAKAADLQRGIDATNARRRIEGRRLLDDARVEEVISGLRNNGLLPDERNVDGADLPDVGAAG
;
A
#
# COMPACT_ATOMS: atom_id res chain seq x y z
N MET A 1 -15.46 -7.67 -2.61
CA MET A 1 -14.18 -7.03 -2.95
C MET A 1 -13.67 -6.37 -1.69
N LYS A 2 -12.45 -6.68 -1.24
CA LYS A 2 -11.88 -6.13 0.00
C LYS A 2 -11.49 -4.68 -0.23
N ASN A 3 -11.80 -3.79 0.71
CA ASN A 3 -11.38 -2.40 0.65
C ASN A 3 -10.05 -2.25 1.38
N PHE A 4 -9.05 -1.70 0.70
CA PHE A 4 -7.71 -1.47 1.22
C PHE A 4 -7.40 0.00 1.48
N PHE A 5 -8.32 0.91 1.12
CA PHE A 5 -8.19 2.32 1.43
C PHE A 5 -8.60 2.57 2.88
N ASP A 6 -7.76 3.30 3.61
CA ASP A 6 -7.98 3.73 5.00
C ASP A 6 -7.62 5.22 5.11
N ASN A 7 -8.46 5.99 5.80
CA ASN A 7 -8.21 7.40 6.08
C ASN A 7 -6.89 7.61 6.83
N LYS A 8 -6.46 6.66 7.66
CA LYS A 8 -5.15 6.73 8.35
C LYS A 8 -3.97 6.68 7.38
N LEU A 9 -4.11 5.98 6.25
CA LEU A 9 -3.09 5.99 5.20
C LEU A 9 -3.02 7.36 4.54
N ALA A 10 -4.17 8.00 4.32
CA ALA A 10 -4.25 9.32 3.73
C ALA A 10 -3.69 10.39 4.67
N GLU A 11 -3.96 10.30 5.97
CA GLU A 11 -3.37 11.16 6.99
C GLU A 11 -1.84 11.01 7.06
N ARG A 12 -1.33 9.78 6.95
CA ARG A 12 0.10 9.48 7.11
C ARG A 12 0.94 9.77 5.87
N TYR A 13 0.42 9.48 4.68
CA TYR A 13 1.19 9.52 3.43
C TYR A 13 0.64 10.49 2.40
N GLY A 14 -0.49 11.14 2.68
CA GLY A 14 -1.25 11.92 1.71
C GLY A 14 -2.20 11.05 0.88
N TYR A 15 -3.29 11.66 0.42
CA TYR A 15 -4.37 10.98 -0.31
C TYR A 15 -3.88 10.21 -1.55
N GLY A 16 -3.02 10.82 -2.38
CA GLY A 16 -2.52 10.19 -3.61
C GLY A 16 -1.73 8.90 -3.34
N ILE A 17 -0.90 8.90 -2.30
CA ILE A 17 -0.12 7.73 -1.89
C ILE A 17 -1.02 6.67 -1.25
N ALA A 18 -1.99 7.07 -0.44
CA ALA A 18 -2.97 6.14 0.14
C ALA A 18 -3.77 5.39 -0.94
N VAL A 19 -4.18 6.09 -2.01
CA VAL A 19 -4.83 5.47 -3.18
C VAL A 19 -3.89 4.50 -3.90
N LEU A 20 -2.61 4.87 -4.09
CA LEU A 20 -1.61 3.99 -4.69
C LEU A 20 -1.42 2.70 -3.86
N ILE A 21 -1.27 2.83 -2.55
CA ILE A 21 -1.14 1.69 -1.62
C ILE A 21 -2.36 0.79 -1.73
N ALA A 22 -3.57 1.36 -1.68
CA ALA A 22 -4.82 0.61 -1.78
C ALA A 22 -4.94 -0.14 -3.12
N ALA A 23 -4.56 0.49 -4.23
CA ALA A 23 -4.55 -0.14 -5.55
C ALA A 23 -3.57 -1.31 -5.61
N LYS A 24 -2.33 -1.14 -5.12
CA LYS A 24 -1.32 -2.21 -5.08
C LYS A 24 -1.75 -3.38 -4.20
N ALA A 25 -2.41 -3.10 -3.06
CA ALA A 25 -2.95 -4.14 -2.19
C ALA A 25 -4.11 -4.91 -2.85
N ALA A 26 -4.98 -4.22 -3.58
CA ALA A 26 -6.06 -4.85 -4.33
C ALA A 26 -5.53 -5.75 -5.46
N ASP A 27 -4.49 -5.31 -6.18
CA ASP A 27 -3.83 -6.12 -7.22
C ASP A 27 -3.19 -7.38 -6.62
N LEU A 28 -2.50 -7.24 -5.48
CA LEU A 28 -1.91 -8.38 -4.77
C LEU A 28 -2.99 -9.39 -4.32
N GLN A 29 -4.09 -8.90 -3.72
CA GLN A 29 -5.21 -9.76 -3.32
C GLN A 29 -5.79 -10.51 -4.52
N ARG A 30 -5.92 -9.85 -5.68
CA ARG A 30 -6.42 -10.51 -6.89
C ARG A 30 -5.50 -11.67 -7.33
N GLY A 31 -4.18 -11.49 -7.22
CA GLY A 31 -3.21 -12.56 -7.48
C GLY A 31 -3.30 -13.72 -6.49
N ILE A 32 -3.51 -13.42 -5.20
CA ILE A 32 -3.73 -14.41 -4.15
C ILE A 32 -5.03 -15.18 -4.42
N ASP A 33 -6.12 -14.49 -4.72
CA ASP A 33 -7.42 -15.11 -5.00
C ASP A 33 -7.34 -16.08 -6.19
N ALA A 34 -6.67 -15.67 -7.27
CA ALA A 34 -6.42 -16.52 -8.44
C ALA A 34 -5.59 -17.77 -8.07
N THR A 35 -4.57 -17.59 -7.24
CA THR A 35 -3.74 -18.70 -6.75
C THR A 35 -4.53 -19.64 -5.83
N ASN A 36 -5.37 -19.09 -4.95
CA ASN A 36 -6.21 -19.83 -4.02
C ASN A 36 -7.30 -20.62 -4.75
N ALA A 37 -7.84 -20.10 -5.85
CA ALA A 37 -8.76 -20.86 -6.70
C ALA A 37 -8.11 -22.16 -7.20
N ARG A 38 -6.85 -22.09 -7.67
CA ARG A 38 -6.09 -23.28 -8.09
C ARG A 38 -5.79 -24.21 -6.92
N ARG A 39 -5.28 -23.67 -5.80
CA ARG A 39 -4.93 -24.48 -4.62
C ARG A 39 -6.14 -25.21 -4.01
N ARG A 40 -7.32 -24.59 -4.05
CA ARG A 40 -8.58 -25.20 -3.60
C ARG A 40 -8.92 -26.45 -4.41
N ILE A 41 -8.73 -26.41 -5.73
CA ILE A 41 -8.94 -27.58 -6.61
C ILE A 41 -7.92 -28.68 -6.30
N GLU A 42 -6.66 -28.30 -6.03
CA GLU A 42 -5.58 -29.22 -5.67
C GLU A 42 -5.67 -29.76 -4.23
N GLY A 43 -6.67 -29.35 -3.43
CA GLY A 43 -6.78 -29.72 -2.01
C GLY A 43 -5.63 -29.19 -1.13
N ARG A 44 -4.93 -28.14 -1.58
CA ARG A 44 -3.78 -27.55 -0.87
C ARG A 44 -4.23 -26.42 0.06
N ARG A 45 -3.41 -26.15 1.08
CA ARG A 45 -3.59 -25.01 1.98
C ARG A 45 -3.58 -23.68 1.21
N LEU A 46 -4.59 -22.85 1.47
CA LEU A 46 -4.74 -21.52 0.88
C LEU A 46 -3.65 -20.56 1.41
N LEU A 47 -3.28 -19.61 0.57
CA LEU A 47 -2.51 -18.44 0.95
C LEU A 47 -3.36 -17.49 1.79
N ASP A 48 -2.70 -16.78 2.70
CA ASP A 48 -3.30 -15.71 3.46
C ASP A 48 -3.55 -14.48 2.57
N ASP A 49 -4.52 -13.66 2.96
CA ASP A 49 -4.86 -12.41 2.28
C ASP A 49 -3.70 -11.41 2.25
N ALA A 50 -3.76 -10.50 1.28
CA ALA A 50 -2.85 -9.37 1.20
C ALA A 50 -2.94 -8.48 2.46
N ARG A 51 -1.78 -8.05 2.95
CA ARG A 51 -1.66 -7.06 4.03
C ARG A 51 -1.15 -5.74 3.49
N VAL A 52 -1.71 -4.63 3.97
CA VAL A 52 -1.30 -3.29 3.55
C VAL A 52 0.15 -3.01 3.95
N GLU A 53 0.58 -3.55 5.09
CA GLU A 53 1.94 -3.42 5.63
C GLU A 53 3.00 -4.07 4.73
N GLU A 54 2.66 -5.19 4.09
CA GLU A 54 3.54 -5.86 3.12
C GLU A 54 3.72 -5.01 1.86
N VAL A 55 2.64 -4.37 1.41
CA VAL A 55 2.67 -3.44 0.27
C VAL A 55 3.48 -2.20 0.61
N ILE A 56 3.27 -1.60 1.79
CA ILE A 56 4.05 -0.44 2.27
C ILE A 56 5.53 -0.81 2.34
N SER A 57 5.88 -1.95 2.93
CA SER A 57 7.26 -2.42 3.02
C SER A 57 7.87 -2.63 1.64
N GLY A 58 7.12 -3.24 0.71
CA GLY A 58 7.55 -3.40 -0.68
C GLY A 58 7.78 -2.06 -1.38
N LEU A 59 6.87 -1.11 -1.24
CA LEU A 59 7.02 0.22 -1.84
C LEU A 59 8.22 0.97 -1.25
N ARG A 60 8.43 0.90 0.07
CA ARG A 60 9.60 1.48 0.74
C ARG A 60 10.90 0.86 0.24
N ASN A 61 10.97 -0.47 0.13
CA ASN A 61 12.16 -1.17 -0.37
C ASN A 61 12.48 -0.82 -1.83
N ASN A 62 11.48 -0.38 -2.61
CA ASN A 62 11.65 0.10 -3.97
C ASN A 62 11.88 1.64 -4.06
N GLY A 63 12.01 2.34 -2.92
CA GLY A 63 12.23 3.79 -2.89
C GLY A 63 11.00 4.64 -3.21
N LEU A 64 9.80 4.03 -3.24
CA LEU A 64 8.54 4.71 -3.58
C LEU A 64 7.82 5.32 -2.36
N LEU A 65 8.29 5.01 -1.15
CA LEU A 65 7.82 5.62 0.10
C LEU A 65 9.01 6.09 0.94
N PRO A 66 8.88 7.20 1.68
CA PRO A 66 9.91 7.64 2.60
C PRO A 66 10.12 6.59 3.70
N ASP A 67 11.37 6.48 4.14
CA ASP A 67 11.72 5.68 5.31
C ASP A 67 11.10 6.34 6.56
N GLU A 68 10.58 5.55 7.50
CA GLU A 68 9.84 6.03 8.68
C GLU A 68 10.61 7.03 9.55
N ARG A 69 11.93 7.11 9.35
CA ARG A 69 12.85 8.01 10.06
C ARG A 69 12.90 9.44 9.50
N ASN A 70 12.23 9.73 8.39
CA ASN A 70 12.29 11.03 7.70
C ASN A 70 10.98 11.82 7.70
N VAL A 71 9.98 11.40 8.47
CA VAL A 71 8.67 12.09 8.51
C VAL A 71 8.71 13.37 9.35
N ASP A 72 9.74 13.55 10.18
CA ASP A 72 9.94 14.77 10.99
C ASP A 72 10.98 15.74 10.40
N GLY A 73 11.53 15.45 9.21
CA GLY A 73 12.68 16.18 8.64
C GLY A 73 12.50 16.70 7.21
N ALA A 74 11.28 16.65 6.65
CA ALA A 74 11.00 17.28 5.38
C ALA A 74 10.53 18.72 5.64
N ASP A 75 11.47 19.66 5.67
CA ASP A 75 11.20 21.07 5.38
C ASP A 75 10.43 21.12 4.05
N LEU A 76 9.12 21.35 4.14
CA LEU A 76 8.29 21.67 2.99
C LEU A 76 8.79 23.03 2.48
N PRO A 77 9.24 23.17 1.21
CA PRO A 77 9.51 24.48 0.67
C PRO A 77 8.19 25.26 0.66
N ASP A 78 8.19 26.36 1.43
CA ASP A 78 7.15 27.38 1.46
C ASP A 78 6.83 27.83 0.03
N VAL A 79 5.74 27.33 -0.53
CA VAL A 79 5.12 27.90 -1.74
C VAL A 79 4.21 29.05 -1.30
N GLY A 80 4.85 30.06 -0.71
CA GLY A 80 4.29 31.36 -0.38
C GLY A 80 4.24 32.26 -1.61
N ALA A 81 3.02 32.48 -2.09
CA ALA A 81 2.52 33.64 -2.83
C ALA A 81 3.55 34.60 -3.50
N ALA A 82 3.63 34.55 -4.83
CA ALA A 82 4.04 35.72 -5.60
C ALA A 82 2.80 36.61 -5.85
N GLY A 83 2.88 37.86 -5.37
CA GLY A 83 1.91 38.92 -5.61
C GLY A 83 2.04 39.58 -6.97
#